data_AF-A0AAX1J7C5-F1
#
_entry.id   AF-A0AAX1J7C5-F1
#
_cell.length_a   1.000
_cell.length_b   1.000
_cell.length_c   1.000
_cell.angle_alpha   90.00
_cell.angle_beta   90.00
_cell.angle_gamma   90.00
#
_symmetry.space_group_name_H-M   'P 1'
#
loop_
_entity.id
_entity.type
_entity.pdbx_description
1 polymer ?
#
loop_
_entity_poly.entity_id
_entity_poly.type
_entity_poly.pdbx_seq_one_letter_code
_entity_poly.pdbx_strand_id
1 'polypeptide(L)'
;MIAPNDGPARLDYFVSERLAVLHMSRVELARRGGPNRSTLHKSSNGSRTMSLATLARLDEALGWAHGSSRAILDGGVPATPPPQDTHVHTVLHAVEGLVEQCHSILADARQLLTELLTSRDPAEHAR
;
A
#
# COMPACT_ATOMS: atom_id res chain seq x y z
N MET A 1 18.17 19.02 -0.89
CA MET A 1 18.27 19.79 0.37
C MET A 1 18.34 18.79 1.51
N ILE A 2 19.11 19.06 2.56
CA ILE A 2 19.20 18.18 3.73
C ILE A 2 18.00 18.50 4.64
N ALA A 3 17.34 17.47 5.18
CA ALA A 3 16.23 17.65 6.11
C ALA A 3 16.71 18.36 7.39
N PRO A 4 16.00 19.39 7.89
CA PRO A 4 16.28 20.00 9.20
C PRO A 4 16.28 18.95 10.32
N ASN A 5 17.00 19.17 11.44
CA ASN A 5 17.16 18.15 12.48
C ASN A 5 15.87 17.77 13.20
N ASP A 6 15.01 18.74 13.50
CA ASP A 6 13.74 18.56 14.21
C ASP A 6 12.78 19.72 13.91
N GLY A 7 11.60 19.64 14.52
CA GLY A 7 10.63 20.72 14.56
C GLY A 7 9.82 20.90 13.28
N PRO A 8 9.00 21.96 13.23
CA PRO A 8 8.03 22.18 12.16
C PRO A 8 8.62 22.30 10.75
N ALA A 9 9.83 22.85 10.61
CA ALA A 9 10.51 22.95 9.32
C ALA A 9 10.90 21.56 8.77
N ARG A 10 11.28 20.63 9.65
CA ARG A 10 11.50 19.24 9.28
C ARG A 10 10.20 18.57 8.84
N LEU A 11 9.10 18.82 9.55
CA LEU A 11 7.79 18.31 9.14
C LEU A 11 7.38 18.82 7.76
N ASP A 12 7.53 20.11 7.47
CA ASP A 12 7.21 20.67 6.15
C ASP A 12 8.09 20.10 5.01
N TYR A 13 9.36 19.80 5.31
CA TYR A 13 10.26 19.08 4.39
C TYR A 13 9.68 17.70 4.03
N PHE A 14 9.38 16.85 5.01
CA PHE A 14 8.86 15.51 4.76
C PHE A 14 7.46 15.51 4.12
N VAL A 15 6.61 16.48 4.48
CA VAL A 15 5.32 16.68 3.82
C VAL A 15 5.54 17.01 2.34
N SER A 16 6.50 17.87 2.00
CA SER A 16 6.80 18.22 0.60
C SER A 16 7.29 17.01 -0.20
N GLU A 17 8.22 16.24 0.35
CA GLU A 17 8.73 15.01 -0.28
C GLU A 17 7.61 13.99 -0.50
N ARG A 18 6.75 13.78 0.50
CA ARG A 18 5.65 12.83 0.39
C ARG A 18 4.60 13.25 -0.63
N LEU A 19 4.30 14.55 -0.70
CA LEU A 19 3.40 15.08 -1.73
C LEU A 19 3.95 14.89 -3.14
N ALA A 20 5.27 15.03 -3.33
CA ALA A 20 5.91 14.73 -4.61
C ALA A 20 5.76 13.26 -5.00
N VAL A 21 6.00 12.33 -4.06
CA VAL A 21 5.82 10.88 -4.28
C VAL A 21 4.36 10.52 -4.60
N LEU A 22 3.40 11.17 -3.95
CA LEU A 22 1.98 10.92 -4.16
C LEU A 22 1.39 11.71 -5.35
N HIS A 23 2.21 12.50 -6.05
CA HIS A 23 1.78 13.43 -7.09
C HIS A 23 0.60 14.33 -6.67
N MET A 24 0.61 14.76 -5.40
CA MET A 24 -0.44 15.57 -4.81
C MET A 24 0.01 17.01 -4.57
N SER A 25 -0.92 17.94 -4.72
CA SER A 25 -0.71 19.33 -4.30
C SER A 25 -1.08 19.52 -2.82
N ARG A 26 -0.59 20.61 -2.21
CA ARG A 26 -1.02 21.01 -0.86
C ARG A 26 -2.52 21.35 -0.76
N VAL A 27 -3.15 21.74 -1.86
CA VAL A 27 -4.60 21.96 -1.93
C VAL A 27 -5.34 20.63 -1.85
N GLU A 28 -4.82 19.62 -2.55
CA GLU A 28 -5.37 18.26 -2.52
C GLU A 28 -5.21 17.63 -1.14
N LEU A 29 -4.05 17.82 -0.49
CA LEU A 29 -3.85 17.42 0.91
C LEU A 29 -4.93 17.98 1.84
N ALA A 30 -5.25 19.28 1.70
CA ALA A 30 -6.28 19.92 2.50
C ALA A 30 -7.68 19.36 2.19
N ARG A 31 -7.97 19.05 0.91
CA ARG A 31 -9.21 18.37 0.51
C ARG A 31 -9.37 16.99 1.13
N ARG A 32 -8.27 16.25 1.31
CA ARG A 32 -8.23 14.94 1.99
C ARG A 32 -8.33 15.03 3.51
N GLY A 33 -8.62 16.20 4.08
CA GLY A 33 -8.75 16.40 5.52
C GLY A 33 -7.46 16.79 6.23
N GLY A 34 -6.35 16.94 5.50
CA GLY A 34 -5.12 17.51 6.02
C GLY A 34 -5.26 19.00 6.37
N PRO A 35 -4.35 19.56 7.20
CA PRO A 35 -4.36 20.99 7.51
C PRO A 35 -4.06 21.84 6.28
N ASN A 36 -4.67 23.03 6.22
CA ASN A 36 -4.39 23.98 5.16
C ASN A 36 -2.93 24.49 5.23
N ARG A 37 -2.44 25.03 4.10
CA ARG A 37 -1.08 25.56 3.97
C ARG A 37 -0.72 26.59 5.06
N SER A 38 -1.68 27.42 5.48
CA SER A 38 -1.43 28.45 6.50
C SER A 38 -1.27 27.88 7.91
N THR A 39 -1.84 26.72 8.21
CA THR A 39 -1.70 26.05 9.51
C THR A 39 -0.30 25.47 9.69
N LEU A 40 0.22 24.79 8.66
CA LEU A 40 1.61 24.30 8.65
C LEU A 40 2.61 25.46 8.74
N HIS A 41 2.41 26.51 7.93
CA HIS A 41 3.31 27.66 7.91
C HIS A 41 3.30 28.46 9.22
N LYS A 42 2.14 28.61 9.88
CA LYS A 42 2.05 29.27 11.20
C LYS A 42 2.75 28.46 12.29
N SER A 43 2.73 27.13 12.19
CA SER A 43 3.52 26.29 13.09
C SER A 43 5.01 26.42 12.81
N SER A 44 5.41 26.49 11.54
CA SER A 44 6.82 26.65 11.16
C SER A 44 7.47 27.97 11.58
N ASN A 45 6.69 29.04 11.68
CA ASN A 45 7.18 30.36 12.10
C ASN A 45 7.05 30.60 13.62
N GLY A 46 6.86 29.55 14.42
CA GLY A 46 6.88 29.64 15.90
C GLY A 46 5.62 30.24 16.55
N SER A 47 4.55 30.48 15.80
CA SER A 47 3.35 31.14 16.33
C SER A 47 2.38 30.18 17.05
N ARG A 48 2.46 28.86 16.81
CA ARG A 48 1.65 27.84 17.51
C ARG A 48 2.17 26.41 17.32
N THR A 49 2.27 25.64 18.39
CA THR A 49 2.47 24.18 18.34
C THR A 49 1.21 23.51 17.75
N MET A 50 1.38 22.59 16.78
CA MET A 50 0.24 21.86 16.20
C MET A 50 -0.42 20.97 17.25
N SER A 51 -1.75 20.89 17.21
CA SER A 51 -2.49 19.97 18.09
C SER A 51 -2.25 18.51 17.65
N LEU A 52 -2.34 17.56 18.59
CA LEU A 52 -2.27 16.12 18.28
C LEU A 52 -3.30 15.69 17.23
N ALA A 53 -4.51 16.27 17.28
CA ALA A 53 -5.55 16.00 16.29
C ALA A 53 -5.13 16.44 14.88
N THR A 54 -4.38 17.53 14.75
CA THR A 54 -3.88 18.01 13.45
C THR A 54 -2.77 17.11 12.92
N LEU A 55 -1.89 16.62 13.81
CA LEU A 55 -0.83 15.67 13.44
C LEU A 55 -1.43 14.34 12.98
N ALA A 56 -2.47 13.85 13.67
CA ALA A 56 -3.16 12.62 13.28
C ALA A 56 -3.82 12.74 11.89
N ARG A 57 -4.45 13.88 11.58
CA ARG A 57 -5.00 14.14 10.24
C ARG A 57 -3.93 14.24 9.16
N LEU A 58 -2.74 14.73 9.49
CA LEU A 58 -1.60 14.72 8.57
C LEU A 58 -1.15 13.29 8.28
N ASP A 59 -1.01 12.47 9.32
CA ASP A 59 -0.62 11.07 9.18
C ASP A 59 -1.59 10.33 8.26
N GLU A 60 -2.89 10.47 8.52
CA GLU A 60 -3.95 9.86 7.72
C GLU A 60 -3.93 10.34 6.26
N ALA A 61 -3.95 11.66 6.03
CA ALA A 61 -4.05 12.21 4.68
C ALA A 61 -2.81 11.93 3.80
N LEU A 62 -1.64 11.68 4.41
CA LEU A 62 -0.40 11.33 3.74
C LEU A 62 -0.13 9.81 3.68
N GLY A 63 -1.03 9.01 4.27
CA GLY A 63 -0.90 7.56 4.37
C GLY A 63 0.29 7.13 5.21
N TRP A 64 0.68 7.92 6.21
CA TRP A 64 1.68 7.54 7.20
C TRP A 64 1.04 6.77 8.36
N ALA A 65 1.86 6.04 9.11
CA ALA A 65 1.45 5.42 10.35
C ALA A 65 1.13 6.49 11.39
N HIS A 66 0.15 6.23 12.25
CA HIS A 66 -0.24 7.15 13.32
C HIS A 66 0.97 7.51 14.21
N GLY A 67 1.16 8.80 14.46
CA GLY A 67 2.28 9.34 15.25
C GLY A 67 3.51 9.72 14.42
N SER A 68 3.54 9.43 13.12
CA SER A 68 4.68 9.75 12.25
C SER A 68 4.99 11.24 12.21
N SER A 69 3.96 12.09 12.11
CA SER A 69 4.13 13.55 12.10
C SER A 69 4.72 14.06 13.41
N ARG A 70 4.35 13.45 14.55
CA ARG A 70 4.96 13.76 15.85
C ARG A 70 6.42 13.30 15.88
N ALA A 71 6.70 12.07 15.46
CA ALA A 71 8.05 11.54 15.42
C ALA A 71 8.97 12.40 14.55
N ILE A 72 8.47 12.90 13.40
CA ILE A 72 9.21 13.84 12.55
C ILE A 72 9.51 15.15 13.29
N LEU A 73 8.53 15.72 14.00
CA LEU A 73 8.77 16.93 14.81
C LEU A 73 9.86 16.70 15.87
N ASP A 74 9.99 15.47 16.38
CA ASP A 74 11.00 15.11 17.38
C ASP A 74 12.34 14.66 16.75
N GLY A 75 12.49 14.81 15.43
CA GLY A 75 13.73 14.49 14.68
C GLY A 75 13.79 13.08 14.08
N GLY A 76 12.75 12.27 14.27
CA GLY A 76 12.56 10.98 13.62
C GLY A 76 12.23 11.08 12.12
N VAL A 77 11.74 9.97 11.56
CA VAL A 77 11.37 9.83 10.14
C VAL A 77 9.95 9.26 10.02
N PRO A 78 9.20 9.54 8.93
CA PRO A 78 7.87 9.01 8.77
C PRO A 78 7.89 7.50 8.55
N ALA A 79 6.97 6.79 9.18
CA ALA A 79 6.69 5.39 8.88
C ALA A 79 5.50 5.30 7.93
N THR A 80 5.61 4.49 6.87
CA THR A 80 4.48 4.17 5.99
C THR A 80 4.11 2.72 6.27
N PRO A 81 2.89 2.42 6.75
CA PRO A 81 2.46 1.04 6.92
C PRO A 81 2.48 0.36 5.54
N PRO A 82 2.76 -0.96 5.50
CA PRO A 82 2.61 -1.71 4.24
C PRO A 82 1.19 -1.51 3.71
N PRO A 83 1.00 -1.44 2.38
CA PRO A 83 -0.32 -1.25 1.80
C PRO A 83 -1.26 -2.34 2.34
N GLN A 84 -2.24 -1.93 3.15
CA GLN A 84 -3.27 -2.81 3.70
C GLN A 84 -4.44 -2.92 2.72
N ASP A 85 -4.15 -3.09 1.42
CA ASP A 85 -5.20 -3.32 0.44
C ASP A 85 -5.67 -4.77 0.54
N THR A 86 -6.51 -5.04 1.55
CA THR A 86 -7.19 -6.32 1.75
C THR A 86 -7.89 -6.79 0.47
N HIS A 87 -8.43 -5.85 -0.32
CA HIS A 87 -9.03 -6.16 -1.62
C HIS A 87 -8.01 -6.68 -2.64
N VAL A 88 -6.82 -6.08 -2.73
CA VAL A 88 -5.75 -6.56 -3.63
C VAL A 88 -5.30 -7.95 -3.21
N HIS A 89 -5.11 -8.18 -1.91
CA HIS A 89 -4.78 -9.51 -1.39
C HIS A 89 -5.87 -10.56 -1.68
N THR A 90 -7.15 -10.18 -1.56
CA THR A 90 -8.29 -11.06 -1.83
C THR A 90 -8.33 -11.45 -3.31
N VAL A 91 -8.12 -10.48 -4.21
CA VAL A 91 -8.07 -10.73 -5.66
C VAL A 91 -6.88 -11.61 -6.02
N LEU A 92 -5.69 -11.35 -5.47
CA LEU A 92 -4.50 -12.17 -5.72
C LEU A 92 -4.71 -13.62 -5.29
N HIS A 93 -5.22 -13.85 -4.08
CA HIS A 93 -5.52 -15.21 -3.61
C HIS A 93 -6.60 -15.92 -4.44
N ALA A 94 -7.62 -15.20 -4.89
CA ALA A 94 -8.63 -15.78 -5.77
C ALA A 94 -8.02 -16.21 -7.11
N VAL A 95 -7.12 -15.40 -7.68
CA VAL A 95 -6.41 -15.73 -8.93
C VAL A 95 -5.49 -16.93 -8.76
N GLU A 96 -4.72 -16.98 -7.67
CA GLU A 96 -3.87 -18.14 -7.33
C GLU A 96 -4.70 -19.43 -7.25
N GLY A 97 -5.83 -19.40 -6.52
CA GLY A 97 -6.71 -20.55 -6.40
C GLY A 97 -7.33 -20.99 -7.73
N LEU A 98 -7.65 -20.05 -8.63
CA LEU A 98 -8.15 -20.38 -9.97
C LEU A 98 -7.08 -21.05 -10.82
N VAL A 99 -5.83 -20.59 -10.75
CA VAL A 99 -4.70 -21.22 -11.47
C VAL A 99 -4.46 -22.64 -10.99
N GLU A 100 -4.47 -22.87 -9.67
CA GLU A 100 -4.34 -24.21 -9.09
C GLU A 100 -5.47 -25.15 -9.51
N GLN A 101 -6.71 -24.65 -9.57
CA GLN A 101 -7.84 -25.43 -10.06
C GLN A 101 -7.70 -25.79 -11.54
N CYS A 102 -7.29 -24.84 -12.40
CA CYS A 102 -7.02 -25.13 -13.81
C CYS A 102 -5.95 -26.21 -13.97
N HIS A 103 -4.88 -26.15 -13.17
CA HIS A 103 -3.83 -27.17 -13.19
C HIS A 103 -4.36 -28.56 -12.81
N SER A 104 -5.18 -28.64 -11.77
CA SER A 104 -5.80 -29.90 -11.34
C SER A 104 -6.72 -30.49 -12.43
N ILE A 105 -7.58 -29.66 -13.01
CA ILE A 105 -8.51 -30.09 -14.08
C ILE A 105 -7.74 -30.62 -15.30
N LEU A 106 -6.66 -29.94 -15.70
CA LEU A 106 -5.83 -30.39 -16.81
C LEU A 106 -5.10 -31.71 -16.50
N ALA A 107 -4.67 -31.90 -15.24
CA ALA A 107 -4.06 -33.15 -14.80
C ALA A 107 -5.05 -34.32 -14.84
N ASP A 108 -6.28 -34.10 -14.36
CA ASP A 108 -7.35 -35.11 -14.37
C ASP A 108 -7.74 -35.48 -15.80
N ALA A 109 -7.93 -34.47 -16.68
CA ALA A 109 -8.25 -34.70 -18.08
C ALA A 109 -7.15 -35.54 -18.78
N ARG A 110 -5.87 -35.25 -18.50
CA ARG A 110 -4.75 -36.03 -19.03
C ARG A 110 -4.77 -37.48 -18.53
N GLN A 111 -5.11 -37.71 -17.27
CA GLN A 111 -5.20 -39.05 -16.71
C GLN A 111 -6.33 -39.85 -17.37
N LEU A 112 -7.53 -39.27 -17.49
CA LEU A 112 -8.67 -39.91 -18.16
C LEU A 112 -8.34 -40.25 -19.62
N LEU A 113 -7.68 -39.35 -20.35
CA LEU A 113 -7.23 -39.62 -21.72
C LEU A 113 -6.22 -40.78 -21.77
N THR A 114 -5.31 -40.85 -20.81
CA THR A 114 -4.33 -41.95 -20.72
C THR A 114 -5.04 -43.28 -20.49
N GLU A 115 -5.98 -43.33 -19.54
CA GLU A 115 -6.79 -44.51 -19.23
C GLU A 115 -7.63 -44.98 -20.43
N LEU A 116 -8.23 -44.05 -21.19
CA LEU A 116 -8.96 -44.38 -22.41
C LEU A 116 -8.06 -44.95 -23.51
N LEU A 117 -6.83 -44.44 -23.64
CA LEU A 117 -5.88 -44.94 -24.63
C LEU A 117 -5.32 -46.32 -24.24
N THR A 118 -5.04 -46.58 -22.96
CA THR A 118 -4.57 -47.90 -22.50
C THR A 118 -5.68 -48.94 -22.40
N SER A 119 -6.91 -48.55 -22.05
CA SER A 119 -8.07 -49.47 -22.02
C SER A 119 -8.53 -49.92 -23.42
N ARG A 120 -8.19 -49.16 -24.47
CA ARG A 120 -8.49 -49.50 -25.87
C ARG A 120 -7.51 -50.51 -26.48
N ASP A 121 -6.48 -50.94 -25.73
CA ASP A 121 -5.51 -51.94 -26.16
C ASP A 121 -5.71 -53.33 -25.50
N PRO A 122 -6.81 -54.06 -25.78
CA PRO A 122 -6.87 -55.49 -25.52
C PRO A 122 -6.70 -56.23 -26.84
N ALA A 123 -5.46 -56.56 -27.20
CA ALA A 123 -5.18 -57.73 -28.04
C ALA A 123 -6.14 -57.96 -29.22
N GLU A 124 -6.34 -56.94 -30.07
CA GLU A 124 -6.39 -57.23 -31.51
C GLU A 124 -5.15 -58.10 -31.78
N HIS A 125 -5.29 -59.20 -32.50
CA HIS A 125 -4.25 -60.18 -32.90
C HIS A 125 -4.18 -61.54 -32.19
N ALA A 126 -5.10 -61.92 -31.30
CA ALA A 126 -5.34 -63.35 -31.03
C ALA A 126 -6.45 -63.90 -31.95
N ARG A 127 -6.20 -63.91 -33.27
CA ARG A 127 -6.93 -64.71 -34.26
C ARG A 127 -6.00 -65.77 -34.82
#